data_AF-A0AAC9P7X0-F1
#
_entry.id   AF-A0AAC9P7X0-F1
#
_cell.length_a   1.000
_cell.length_b   1.000
_cell.length_c   1.000
_cell.angle_alpha   90.00
_cell.angle_beta   90.00
_cell.angle_gamma   90.00
#
_symmetry.space_group_name_H-M   'P 1'
#
loop_
_entity.id
_entity.type
_entity.pdbx_description
1 polymer ?
#
loop_
_entity_poly.entity_id
_entity_poly.type
_entity_poly.pdbx_seq_one_letter_code
_entity_poly.pdbx_strand_id
1 'polypeptide(L)'
;MADGARPERPPFSFRARSSGAEIARTASGQTSSETPAFKPLRTERLILRPFSPEDAPALHRLINDWEISRTLAEVPFPYPRSLADEWIGSTLRGIRDGTAWHLGITGHEGYEPAPKETLIGGVGLRLLPEGRGSLRQAGRAATIGYWVGRRFWGHGVATEAVGRLCRWAMANLPINRLEATADRDNLASIAVLKRIGFREVGAGVKTFRSRAGEVPVLHFEALRDDLFGAPDAGLPRGREQAIPPQPDIMPGTVSANLPVLLVVAAALVNAQGEILLARRPEGRSMAGLWEFPGGKVEPGETPEQALIRELREELGVDASAGCLAPLAFASHAYEKFHLLMPLYACRRWQGVPRPREEQALAWVLPDQLDRYPMPPADIPLIPILRDLL
;
A
#
# COMPACT_ATOMS: atom_id res chain seq x y z
N MET A 1 -59.83 -29.48 -44.13
CA MET A 1 -60.19 -29.23 -42.73
C MET A 1 -58.95 -28.71 -42.03
N ALA A 2 -59.02 -27.46 -41.54
CA ALA A 2 -58.07 -26.71 -40.69
C ALA A 2 -56.60 -26.63 -41.15
N ASP A 3 -55.86 -25.52 -41.10
CA ASP A 3 -56.03 -24.08 -40.87
C ASP A 3 -54.60 -23.54 -41.17
N GLY A 4 -54.36 -22.64 -42.13
CA GLY A 4 -54.23 -21.21 -41.87
C GLY A 4 -52.75 -20.72 -41.80
N ALA A 5 -52.33 -19.93 -42.81
CA ALA A 5 -51.41 -18.75 -42.79
C ALA A 5 -50.08 -18.79 -41.97
N ARG A 6 -48.90 -18.24 -42.34
CA ARG A 6 -48.29 -17.35 -43.36
C ARG A 6 -46.76 -17.34 -43.02
N PRO A 7 -45.83 -17.00 -43.94
CA PRO A 7 -44.58 -16.33 -43.57
C PRO A 7 -44.70 -14.85 -43.91
N GLU A 8 -44.74 -13.97 -42.91
CA GLU A 8 -44.69 -12.51 -43.11
C GLU A 8 -43.27 -11.93 -43.01
N ARG A 9 -43.06 -10.91 -43.84
CA ARG A 9 -41.81 -10.19 -44.15
C ARG A 9 -41.25 -9.39 -42.96
N PRO A 10 -39.95 -9.02 -42.97
CA PRO A 10 -39.44 -7.94 -42.12
C PRO A 10 -39.75 -6.58 -42.76
N PRO A 11 -40.03 -5.54 -41.95
CA PRO A 11 -39.86 -4.19 -42.46
C PRO A 11 -39.19 -3.21 -41.48
N PHE A 12 -38.14 -2.58 -42.01
CA PHE A 12 -37.73 -1.18 -41.81
C PHE A 12 -36.87 -0.74 -40.61
N SER A 13 -35.67 -0.29 -41.01
CA SER A 13 -34.88 0.84 -40.53
C SER A 13 -35.66 2.11 -40.24
N PHE A 14 -35.18 2.93 -39.31
CA PHE A 14 -35.48 4.36 -39.28
C PHE A 14 -34.20 5.20 -39.32
N ARG A 15 -34.11 6.05 -40.35
CA ARG A 15 -33.21 7.20 -40.47
C ARG A 15 -33.88 8.45 -39.89
N ALA A 16 -33.02 9.41 -39.56
CA ALA A 16 -33.26 10.71 -38.95
C ALA A 16 -34.46 11.54 -39.46
N ARG A 17 -34.99 12.40 -38.57
CA ARG A 17 -35.56 13.70 -38.95
C ARG A 17 -34.73 14.82 -38.33
N SER A 18 -34.21 15.66 -39.20
CA SER A 18 -33.76 17.02 -38.96
C SER A 18 -34.96 17.94 -38.76
N SER A 19 -34.92 18.78 -37.73
CA SER A 19 -35.63 20.06 -37.67
C SER A 19 -34.62 21.08 -37.17
N GLY A 20 -34.29 22.04 -38.02
CA GLY A 20 -33.30 23.07 -37.73
C GLY A 20 -33.81 24.07 -36.69
N ALA A 21 -32.92 24.39 -35.76
CA ALA A 21 -32.81 25.71 -35.16
C ALA A 21 -31.31 25.99 -35.06
N GLU A 22 -30.84 26.83 -35.96
CA GLU A 22 -29.45 27.26 -36.09
C GLU A 22 -29.30 28.57 -35.30
N ILE A 23 -28.66 28.56 -34.12
CA ILE A 23 -28.05 29.77 -33.54
C ILE A 23 -26.79 29.39 -32.74
N ALA A 24 -25.67 29.98 -33.19
CA ALA A 24 -24.41 30.29 -32.50
C ALA A 24 -23.46 29.15 -32.06
N ARG A 25 -22.35 29.04 -32.82
CA ARG A 25 -21.06 28.52 -32.37
C ARG A 25 -20.47 29.45 -31.31
N THR A 26 -19.94 28.92 -30.21
CA THR A 26 -18.63 29.30 -29.63
C THR A 26 -18.29 28.43 -28.41
N ALA A 27 -16.98 28.22 -28.23
CA ALA A 27 -16.27 27.64 -27.08
C ALA A 27 -16.20 26.11 -27.00
N SER A 28 -15.12 25.61 -27.62
CA SER A 28 -14.37 24.41 -27.27
C SER A 28 -14.18 24.25 -25.76
N GLY A 29 -14.84 23.26 -25.16
CA GLY A 29 -14.50 22.71 -23.86
C GLY A 29 -13.91 21.33 -24.05
N GLN A 30 -12.59 21.22 -24.03
CA GLN A 30 -11.91 19.94 -23.84
C GLN A 30 -12.31 19.40 -22.47
N THR A 31 -13.18 18.39 -22.43
CA THR A 31 -13.35 17.56 -21.24
C THR A 31 -12.21 16.53 -21.21
N SER A 32 -11.06 16.94 -20.70
CA SER A 32 -10.01 16.02 -20.24
C SER A 32 -10.50 15.34 -18.96
N SER A 33 -11.25 14.25 -19.14
CA SER A 33 -11.54 13.26 -18.10
C SER A 33 -10.29 12.37 -17.91
N GLU A 34 -9.21 12.92 -17.37
CA GLU A 34 -8.11 12.09 -16.89
C GLU A 34 -8.48 11.55 -15.51
N THR A 35 -8.97 10.32 -15.49
CA THR A 35 -9.10 9.54 -14.25
C THR A 35 -7.70 9.38 -13.63
N PRO A 36 -7.50 9.66 -12.34
CA PRO A 36 -6.19 9.49 -11.72
C PRO A 36 -5.76 8.03 -11.85
N ALA A 37 -4.63 7.80 -12.55
CA ALA A 37 -4.05 6.48 -12.69
C ALA A 37 -3.58 5.97 -11.32
N PHE A 38 -3.91 4.72 -10.99
CA PHE A 38 -3.38 4.08 -9.79
C PHE A 38 -1.86 3.99 -9.87
N LYS A 39 -1.15 4.66 -8.96
CA LYS A 39 0.32 4.63 -8.89
C LYS A 39 0.78 3.25 -8.38
N PRO A 40 1.68 2.54 -9.09
CA PRO A 40 2.19 1.25 -8.64
C PRO A 40 2.80 1.29 -7.24
N LEU A 41 2.51 0.28 -6.42
CA LEU A 41 3.08 0.15 -5.08
C LEU A 41 4.40 -0.62 -5.14
N ARG A 42 5.49 0.02 -4.75
CA ARG A 42 6.80 -0.63 -4.67
C ARG A 42 7.05 -1.22 -3.28
N THR A 43 7.76 -2.33 -3.25
CA THR A 43 8.35 -2.96 -2.05
C THR A 43 9.85 -3.10 -2.24
N GLU A 44 10.52 -3.83 -1.35
CA GLU A 44 11.96 -4.09 -1.47
C GLU A 44 12.31 -4.84 -2.76
N ARG A 45 11.49 -5.83 -3.15
CA ARG A 45 11.77 -6.72 -4.28
C ARG A 45 10.70 -6.72 -5.37
N LEU A 46 9.51 -6.18 -5.09
CA LEU A 46 8.32 -6.34 -5.91
C LEU A 46 7.73 -4.99 -6.32
N ILE A 47 7.00 -5.01 -7.42
CA ILE A 47 6.13 -3.92 -7.84
C ILE A 47 4.71 -4.48 -7.96
N LEU A 48 3.76 -3.85 -7.28
CA LEU A 48 2.33 -4.13 -7.37
C LEU A 48 1.71 -3.09 -8.29
N ARG A 49 1.37 -3.49 -9.52
CA ARG A 49 0.84 -2.59 -10.53
C ARG A 49 -0.47 -3.11 -11.11
N PRO A 50 -1.31 -2.24 -11.72
CA PRO A 50 -2.45 -2.72 -12.50
C PRO A 50 -2.00 -3.74 -13.56
N PHE A 51 -2.82 -4.75 -13.80
CA PHE A 51 -2.59 -5.68 -14.90
C PHE A 51 -2.68 -4.94 -16.23
N SER A 52 -1.77 -5.25 -17.16
CA SER A 52 -1.88 -4.84 -18.56
C SER A 52 -2.47 -5.98 -19.39
N PRO A 53 -3.07 -5.69 -20.57
CA PRO A 53 -3.49 -6.75 -21.49
C PRO A 53 -2.36 -7.71 -21.88
N GLU A 54 -1.11 -7.24 -21.87
CA GLU A 54 0.09 -8.05 -22.19
C GLU A 54 0.40 -9.10 -21.12
N ASP A 55 -0.13 -8.94 -19.90
CA ASP A 55 0.04 -9.92 -18.81
C ASP A 55 -0.81 -11.18 -19.03
N ALA A 56 -1.82 -11.17 -19.90
CA ALA A 56 -2.78 -12.26 -20.07
C ALA A 56 -2.14 -13.64 -20.36
N PRO A 57 -1.12 -13.78 -21.23
CA PRO A 57 -0.44 -15.06 -21.45
C PRO A 57 0.30 -15.57 -20.21
N ALA A 58 0.92 -14.67 -19.44
CA ALA A 58 1.66 -15.02 -18.22
C ALA A 58 0.69 -15.39 -17.10
N LEU A 59 -0.36 -14.59 -16.90
CA LEU A 59 -1.44 -14.85 -15.95
C LEU A 59 -2.07 -16.21 -16.21
N HIS A 60 -2.50 -16.47 -17.45
CA HIS A 60 -3.11 -17.74 -17.83
C HIS A 60 -2.18 -18.93 -17.53
N ARG A 61 -0.89 -18.81 -17.87
CA ARG A 61 0.10 -19.88 -17.61
C ARG A 61 0.28 -20.16 -16.12
N LEU A 62 0.38 -19.11 -15.30
CA LEU A 62 0.62 -19.26 -13.87
C LEU A 62 -0.63 -19.73 -13.13
N ILE A 63 -1.80 -19.19 -13.47
CA ILE A 63 -3.04 -19.49 -12.76
C ILE A 63 -3.65 -20.84 -13.17
N ASN A 64 -3.35 -21.34 -14.37
CA ASN A 64 -3.76 -22.66 -14.84
C ASN A 64 -2.90 -23.81 -14.28
N ASP A 65 -2.33 -23.60 -13.09
CA ASP A 65 -1.63 -24.57 -12.29
C ASP A 65 -2.59 -25.07 -11.20
N TRP A 66 -2.83 -26.39 -11.14
CA TRP A 66 -3.77 -26.99 -10.19
C TRP A 66 -3.47 -26.64 -8.72
N GLU A 67 -2.20 -26.62 -8.33
CA GLU A 67 -1.80 -26.32 -6.94
C GLU A 67 -2.13 -24.87 -6.56
N ILE A 68 -2.24 -23.98 -7.55
CA ILE A 68 -2.69 -22.61 -7.36
C ILE A 68 -4.21 -22.53 -7.42
N SER A 69 -4.83 -22.95 -8.54
CA SER A 69 -6.27 -22.77 -8.79
C SER A 69 -7.13 -23.49 -7.77
N ARG A 70 -6.67 -24.64 -7.24
CA ARG A 70 -7.41 -25.36 -6.20
C ARG A 70 -7.57 -24.50 -4.94
N THR A 71 -6.69 -23.56 -4.66
CA THR A 71 -6.77 -22.72 -3.45
C THR A 71 -7.54 -21.42 -3.63
N LEU A 72 -8.05 -21.16 -4.83
CA LEU A 72 -8.75 -19.91 -5.19
C LEU A 72 -10.23 -20.17 -5.45
N ALA A 73 -11.09 -19.62 -4.60
CA ALA A 73 -12.54 -19.88 -4.66
C ALA A 73 -13.18 -19.48 -6.00
N GLU A 74 -12.77 -18.35 -6.58
CA GLU A 74 -13.42 -17.78 -7.78
C GLU A 74 -12.81 -18.26 -9.11
N VAL A 75 -11.74 -19.06 -9.06
CA VAL A 75 -10.96 -19.45 -10.23
C VAL A 75 -11.37 -20.86 -10.68
N PRO A 76 -11.90 -21.03 -11.90
CA PRO A 76 -12.19 -22.35 -12.44
C PRO A 76 -10.90 -23.09 -12.83
N PHE A 77 -10.98 -24.42 -12.91
CA PHE A 77 -9.91 -25.26 -13.46
C PHE A 77 -10.48 -26.29 -14.44
N PRO A 78 -9.88 -26.46 -15.65
CA PRO A 78 -8.83 -25.62 -16.22
C PRO A 78 -9.29 -24.17 -16.45
N TYR A 79 -8.36 -23.23 -16.36
CA TYR A 79 -8.65 -21.80 -16.52
C TYR A 79 -8.66 -21.43 -18.01
N PRO A 80 -9.81 -21.00 -18.59
CA PRO A 80 -9.87 -20.68 -20.02
C PRO A 80 -9.05 -19.44 -20.37
N ARG A 81 -8.39 -19.44 -21.53
CA ARG A 81 -7.61 -18.28 -21.99
C ARG A 81 -8.45 -17.01 -22.14
N SER A 82 -9.66 -17.11 -22.69
CA SER A 82 -10.58 -15.97 -22.84
C SER A 82 -10.94 -15.32 -21.51
N LEU A 83 -10.96 -16.09 -20.41
CA LEU A 83 -11.26 -15.58 -19.08
C LEU A 83 -10.15 -14.67 -18.55
N ALA A 84 -8.89 -14.84 -19.00
CA ALA A 84 -7.78 -13.98 -18.59
C ALA A 84 -8.00 -12.53 -19.05
N ASP A 85 -8.34 -12.35 -20.32
CA ASP A 85 -8.55 -11.02 -20.92
C ASP A 85 -9.78 -10.34 -20.32
N GLU A 86 -10.89 -11.08 -20.16
CA GLU A 86 -12.11 -10.59 -19.51
C GLU A 86 -11.86 -10.18 -18.05
N TRP A 87 -11.09 -11.00 -17.31
CA TRP A 87 -10.76 -10.75 -15.93
C TRP A 87 -9.88 -9.51 -15.78
N ILE A 88 -8.81 -9.37 -16.58
CA ILE A 88 -7.96 -8.15 -16.59
C ILE A 88 -8.78 -6.90 -16.92
N GLY A 89 -9.69 -7.00 -17.90
CA GLY A 89 -10.61 -5.90 -18.18
C GLY A 89 -11.48 -5.52 -16.97
N SER A 90 -11.91 -6.51 -16.19
CA SER A 90 -12.69 -6.29 -14.97
C SER A 90 -11.86 -5.67 -13.83
N THR A 91 -10.58 -6.03 -13.70
CA THR A 91 -9.70 -5.44 -12.67
C THR A 91 -9.47 -3.95 -12.93
N LEU A 92 -9.26 -3.57 -14.20
CA LEU A 92 -9.08 -2.17 -14.59
C LEU A 92 -10.35 -1.33 -14.37
N ARG A 93 -11.54 -1.90 -14.60
CA ARG A 93 -12.82 -1.26 -14.23
C ARG A 93 -12.92 -1.04 -12.73
N GLY A 94 -12.64 -2.06 -11.92
CA GLY A 94 -12.69 -1.97 -10.46
C GLY A 94 -11.81 -0.86 -9.89
N ILE A 95 -10.60 -0.68 -10.43
CA ILE A 95 -9.65 0.36 -10.01
C ILE A 95 -10.19 1.75 -10.35
N ARG A 96 -10.63 1.93 -11.60
CA ARG A 96 -11.21 3.20 -12.08
C ARG A 96 -12.44 3.61 -11.29
N ASP A 97 -13.29 2.64 -10.94
CA ASP A 97 -14.53 2.89 -10.21
C ASP A 97 -14.29 3.02 -8.69
N GLY A 98 -13.06 2.80 -8.21
CA GLY A 98 -12.73 2.84 -6.78
C GLY A 98 -13.40 1.73 -5.96
N THR A 99 -13.73 0.61 -6.58
CA THR A 99 -14.46 -0.51 -5.95
C THR A 99 -13.57 -1.71 -5.64
N ALA A 100 -12.48 -1.88 -6.39
CA ALA A 100 -11.52 -2.96 -6.20
C ALA A 100 -10.13 -2.61 -6.77
N TRP A 101 -9.08 -3.13 -6.12
CA TRP A 101 -7.70 -2.96 -6.56
C TRP A 101 -7.05 -4.33 -6.71
N HIS A 102 -7.23 -4.94 -7.87
CA HIS A 102 -6.57 -6.19 -8.25
C HIS A 102 -5.34 -5.89 -9.10
N LEU A 103 -4.17 -6.21 -8.57
CA LEU A 103 -2.86 -5.82 -9.05
C LEU A 103 -2.02 -7.07 -9.39
N GLY A 104 -1.22 -6.96 -10.44
CA GLY A 104 -0.16 -7.91 -10.74
C GLY A 104 0.99 -7.73 -9.76
N ILE A 105 1.45 -8.85 -9.18
CA ILE A 105 2.71 -8.90 -8.45
C ILE A 105 3.80 -9.13 -9.50
N THR A 106 4.72 -8.18 -9.61
CA THR A 106 5.82 -8.26 -10.58
C THR A 106 7.16 -8.15 -9.88
N GLY A 107 8.17 -8.75 -10.49
CA GLY A 107 9.57 -8.61 -10.12
C GLY A 107 10.44 -8.63 -11.37
N HIS A 108 11.75 -8.65 -11.19
CA HIS A 108 12.71 -8.64 -12.28
C HIS A 108 13.41 -10.00 -12.42
N GLU A 109 13.41 -10.57 -13.62
CA GLU A 109 14.23 -11.75 -13.96
C GLU A 109 15.25 -11.41 -15.07
N GLY A 110 16.43 -12.02 -14.98
CA GLY A 110 17.53 -11.81 -15.92
C GLY A 110 18.69 -10.99 -15.33
N TYR A 111 19.86 -11.09 -15.96
CA TYR A 111 21.03 -10.30 -15.60
C TYR A 111 20.98 -8.92 -16.27
N GLU A 112 21.64 -7.94 -15.65
CA GLU A 112 21.91 -6.65 -16.29
C GLU A 112 22.57 -6.81 -17.67
N PRO A 113 22.31 -5.89 -18.63
CA PRO A 113 21.74 -4.54 -18.44
C PRO A 113 20.23 -4.44 -18.65
N ALA A 114 19.52 -5.53 -18.93
CA ALA A 114 18.08 -5.48 -19.27
C ALA A 114 17.27 -6.53 -18.48
N PRO A 115 17.16 -6.38 -17.14
CA PRO A 115 16.25 -7.21 -16.35
C PRO A 115 14.82 -7.05 -16.85
N LYS A 116 14.17 -8.16 -17.20
CA LYS A 116 12.81 -8.16 -17.72
C LYS A 116 11.81 -8.21 -16.57
N GLU A 117 10.87 -7.26 -16.55
CA GLU A 117 9.73 -7.33 -15.65
C GLU A 117 8.93 -8.61 -15.94
N THR A 118 8.72 -9.40 -14.91
CA THR A 118 8.06 -10.70 -14.98
C THR A 118 6.89 -10.73 -14.01
N LEU A 119 5.73 -11.15 -14.50
CA LEU A 119 4.57 -11.40 -13.66
C LEU A 119 4.82 -12.62 -12.79
N ILE A 120 4.67 -12.46 -11.49
CA ILE A 120 4.91 -13.46 -10.46
C ILE A 120 3.58 -14.01 -9.91
N GLY A 121 2.55 -13.17 -9.83
CA GLY A 121 1.27 -13.53 -9.24
C GLY A 121 0.25 -12.40 -9.28
N GLY A 122 -0.80 -12.51 -8.47
CA GLY A 122 -1.81 -11.48 -8.30
C GLY A 122 -2.14 -11.25 -6.84
N VAL A 123 -2.37 -9.99 -6.48
CA VAL A 123 -2.84 -9.57 -5.16
C VAL A 123 -3.96 -8.56 -5.35
N GLY A 124 -4.97 -8.58 -4.50
CA GLY A 124 -5.96 -7.52 -4.58
C GLY A 124 -6.93 -7.47 -3.42
N LEU A 125 -7.72 -6.40 -3.44
CA LEU A 125 -8.79 -6.19 -2.50
C LEU A 125 -10.05 -5.69 -3.19
N ARG A 126 -11.20 -5.92 -2.58
CA ARG A 126 -12.50 -5.40 -3.02
C ARG A 126 -13.25 -4.81 -1.83
N LEU A 127 -13.81 -3.61 -1.98
CA LEU A 127 -14.67 -3.02 -0.97
C LEU A 127 -15.94 -3.86 -0.79
N LEU A 128 -16.29 -4.13 0.46
CA LEU A 128 -17.56 -4.76 0.79
C LEU A 128 -18.66 -3.70 0.86
N PRO A 129 -19.87 -3.99 0.35
CA PRO A 129 -21.02 -3.11 0.55
C PRO A 129 -21.27 -2.86 2.04
N GLU A 130 -21.70 -1.65 2.39
CA GLU A 130 -22.04 -1.29 3.78
C GLU A 130 -23.04 -2.30 4.36
N GLY A 131 -22.72 -2.87 5.54
CA GLY A 131 -23.54 -3.88 6.21
C GLY A 131 -23.29 -5.34 5.80
N ARG A 132 -22.32 -5.63 4.91
CA ARG A 132 -21.82 -7.00 4.65
C ARG A 132 -20.41 -7.21 5.20
N GLY A 133 -20.21 -8.36 5.85
CA GLY A 133 -18.94 -8.86 6.41
C GLY A 133 -19.21 -10.06 7.32
N SER A 134 -18.21 -10.88 7.63
CA SER A 134 -18.40 -12.09 8.47
C SER A 134 -18.81 -11.76 9.92
N LEU A 135 -18.67 -10.51 10.35
CA LEU A 135 -19.02 -10.02 11.69
C LEU A 135 -19.74 -8.65 11.61
N ARG A 136 -20.90 -8.54 12.28
CA ARG A 136 -21.73 -7.31 12.39
C ARG A 136 -21.04 -6.26 13.29
N GLN A 137 -20.01 -5.59 12.77
CA GLN A 137 -19.44 -4.39 13.37
C GLN A 137 -19.60 -3.22 12.39
N ALA A 138 -19.91 -2.04 12.92
CA ALA A 138 -20.12 -0.83 12.12
C ALA A 138 -18.79 -0.37 11.48
N GLY A 139 -18.75 -0.27 10.16
CA GLY A 139 -17.56 0.17 9.42
C GLY A 139 -17.55 -0.31 7.97
N ARG A 140 -16.83 0.40 7.10
CA ARG A 140 -16.54 -0.06 5.75
C ARG A 140 -15.40 -1.06 5.80
N ALA A 141 -15.62 -2.24 5.22
CA ALA A 141 -14.65 -3.31 5.17
C ALA A 141 -14.25 -3.61 3.72
N ALA A 142 -13.11 -4.28 3.55
CA ALA A 142 -12.70 -4.82 2.26
C ALA A 142 -12.21 -6.25 2.40
N THR A 143 -12.44 -7.08 1.38
CA THR A 143 -11.90 -8.44 1.33
C THR A 143 -10.62 -8.48 0.52
N ILE A 144 -9.61 -9.23 0.98
CA ILE A 144 -8.35 -9.43 0.29
C ILE A 144 -8.25 -10.85 -0.31
N GLY A 145 -7.51 -10.96 -1.41
CA GLY A 145 -7.16 -12.23 -2.03
C GLY A 145 -5.83 -12.14 -2.78
N TYR A 146 -5.12 -13.25 -2.86
CA TYR A 146 -3.82 -13.30 -3.52
C TYR A 146 -3.48 -14.71 -4.00
N TRP A 147 -2.57 -14.77 -4.96
CA TRP A 147 -1.96 -16.00 -5.44
C TRP A 147 -0.57 -15.68 -6.00
N VAL A 148 0.33 -16.66 -5.91
CA VAL A 148 1.71 -16.55 -6.38
C VAL A 148 2.03 -17.79 -7.23
N GLY A 149 2.75 -17.60 -8.33
CA GLY A 149 3.24 -18.69 -9.17
C GLY A 149 4.09 -19.67 -8.37
N ARG A 150 3.94 -20.98 -8.63
CA ARG A 150 4.56 -22.05 -7.83
C ARG A 150 6.08 -21.94 -7.72
N ARG A 151 6.74 -21.49 -8.81
CA ARG A 151 8.19 -21.24 -8.88
C ARG A 151 8.67 -20.19 -7.86
N PHE A 152 7.80 -19.33 -7.36
CA PHE A 152 8.13 -18.23 -6.46
C PHE A 152 7.70 -18.48 -5.01
N TRP A 153 7.17 -19.68 -4.69
CA TRP A 153 6.80 -20.05 -3.33
C TRP A 153 8.02 -20.19 -2.42
N GLY A 154 7.83 -19.97 -1.11
CA GLY A 154 8.91 -20.05 -0.12
C GLY A 154 9.85 -18.84 -0.05
N HIS A 155 9.72 -17.88 -0.98
CA HIS A 155 10.62 -16.70 -1.07
C HIS A 155 10.03 -15.43 -0.41
N GLY A 156 8.97 -15.55 0.38
CA GLY A 156 8.33 -14.40 1.07
C GLY A 156 7.49 -13.47 0.19
N VAL A 157 7.32 -13.78 -1.11
CA VAL A 157 6.61 -12.94 -2.09
C VAL A 157 5.18 -12.58 -1.63
N ALA A 158 4.40 -13.58 -1.20
CA ALA A 158 3.02 -13.35 -0.77
C ALA A 158 2.95 -12.44 0.48
N THR A 159 3.80 -12.69 1.49
CA THR A 159 3.86 -11.86 2.70
C THR A 159 4.20 -10.41 2.38
N GLU A 160 5.19 -10.18 1.51
CA GLU A 160 5.61 -8.85 1.10
C GLU A 160 4.52 -8.11 0.31
N ALA A 161 3.95 -8.77 -0.71
CA ALA A 161 2.91 -8.17 -1.57
C ALA A 161 1.62 -7.87 -0.80
N VAL A 162 1.11 -8.84 -0.02
CA VAL A 162 -0.14 -8.69 0.73
C VAL A 162 0.05 -7.65 1.84
N GLY A 163 1.17 -7.71 2.58
CA GLY A 163 1.48 -6.73 3.61
C GLY A 163 1.59 -5.30 3.08
N ARG A 164 2.16 -5.09 1.88
CA ARG A 164 2.21 -3.77 1.23
C ARG A 164 0.82 -3.27 0.82
N LEU A 165 -0.01 -4.14 0.23
CA LEU A 165 -1.36 -3.75 -0.19
C LEU A 165 -2.25 -3.44 1.01
N CYS A 166 -2.23 -4.25 2.07
CA CYS A 166 -3.03 -4.03 3.28
C CYS A 166 -2.70 -2.69 3.96
N ARG A 167 -1.41 -2.36 4.10
CA ARG A 167 -0.97 -1.07 4.66
C ARG A 167 -1.41 0.10 3.79
N TRP A 168 -1.28 0.00 2.46
CA TRP A 168 -1.78 1.02 1.54
C TRP A 168 -3.29 1.22 1.70
N ALA A 169 -4.05 0.13 1.74
CA ALA A 169 -5.50 0.16 1.82
C ALA A 169 -5.99 0.85 3.11
N MET A 170 -5.43 0.48 4.26
CA MET A 170 -5.77 1.11 5.54
C MET A 170 -5.36 2.59 5.62
N ALA A 171 -4.32 2.99 4.89
CA ALA A 171 -3.85 4.37 4.88
C ALA A 171 -4.67 5.26 3.93
N ASN A 172 -5.16 4.72 2.81
CA ASN A 172 -5.69 5.51 1.69
C ASN A 172 -7.17 5.30 1.40
N LEU A 173 -7.78 4.21 1.89
CA LEU A 173 -9.19 3.90 1.65
C LEU A 173 -10.01 4.18 2.92
N PRO A 174 -11.29 4.55 2.77
CA PRO A 174 -12.18 4.78 3.91
C PRO A 174 -12.67 3.44 4.48
N ILE A 175 -11.73 2.58 4.91
CA ILE A 175 -11.98 1.28 5.51
C ILE A 175 -11.36 1.23 6.91
N ASN A 176 -11.96 0.47 7.81
CA ASN A 176 -11.41 0.23 9.15
C ASN A 176 -11.11 -1.25 9.41
N ARG A 177 -11.50 -2.13 8.48
CA ARG A 177 -11.34 -3.58 8.59
C ARG A 177 -11.00 -4.22 7.24
N LEU A 178 -10.08 -5.18 7.26
CA LEU A 178 -9.80 -6.08 6.16
C LEU A 178 -10.22 -7.51 6.52
N GLU A 179 -10.81 -8.22 5.56
CA GLU A 179 -11.28 -9.60 5.72
C GLU A 179 -10.58 -10.53 4.71
N ALA A 180 -10.21 -11.73 5.15
CA ALA A 180 -9.66 -12.75 4.27
C ALA A 180 -10.28 -14.11 4.56
N THR A 181 -10.29 -14.98 3.55
CA THR A 181 -10.68 -16.39 3.70
C THR A 181 -9.58 -17.27 3.18
N ALA A 182 -9.18 -18.27 3.95
CA ALA A 182 -8.24 -19.29 3.50
C ALA A 182 -8.88 -20.68 3.65
N ASP A 183 -8.65 -21.57 2.69
CA ASP A 183 -8.88 -23.01 2.86
C ASP A 183 -8.15 -23.49 4.12
N ARG A 184 -8.84 -24.28 4.96
CA ARG A 184 -8.28 -24.85 6.20
C ARG A 184 -7.01 -25.65 5.96
N ASP A 185 -6.89 -26.27 4.79
CA ASP A 185 -5.73 -27.07 4.43
C ASP A 185 -4.60 -26.24 3.77
N ASN A 186 -4.87 -24.98 3.43
CA ASN A 186 -3.87 -24.06 2.86
C ASN A 186 -3.05 -23.39 3.96
N LEU A 187 -2.19 -24.19 4.60
CA LEU A 187 -1.29 -23.76 5.69
C LEU A 187 -0.40 -22.58 5.27
N ALA A 188 0.02 -22.52 4.00
CA ALA A 188 0.84 -21.43 3.49
C ALA A 188 0.09 -20.09 3.51
N SER A 189 -1.16 -20.06 3.04
CA SER A 189 -1.99 -18.85 3.09
C SER A 189 -2.28 -18.43 4.53
N ILE A 190 -2.59 -19.39 5.41
CA ILE A 190 -2.81 -19.13 6.84
C ILE A 190 -1.57 -18.51 7.49
N ALA A 191 -0.38 -19.04 7.19
CA ALA A 191 0.88 -18.52 7.73
C ALA A 191 1.19 -17.11 7.21
N VAL A 192 0.85 -16.80 5.94
CA VAL A 192 0.96 -15.44 5.40
C VAL A 192 0.06 -14.47 6.17
N LEU A 193 -1.24 -14.79 6.31
CA LEU A 193 -2.22 -13.95 7.00
C LEU A 193 -1.82 -13.68 8.45
N LYS A 194 -1.44 -14.72 9.21
CA LYS A 194 -0.98 -14.57 10.60
C LYS A 194 0.28 -13.69 10.70
N ARG A 195 1.24 -13.88 9.80
CA ARG A 195 2.51 -13.12 9.80
C ARG A 195 2.32 -11.64 9.52
N ILE A 196 1.33 -11.27 8.70
CA ILE A 196 1.06 -9.85 8.39
C ILE A 196 0.13 -9.19 9.42
N GLY A 197 -0.37 -9.92 10.43
CA GLY A 197 -1.20 -9.37 11.51
C GLY A 197 -2.68 -9.75 11.48
N PHE A 198 -3.15 -10.58 10.53
CA PHE A 198 -4.55 -11.01 10.54
C PHE A 198 -4.82 -12.00 11.68
N ARG A 199 -5.91 -11.77 12.41
CA ARG A 199 -6.44 -12.64 13.45
C ARG A 199 -7.50 -13.57 12.87
N GLU A 200 -7.48 -14.82 13.30
CA GLU A 200 -8.52 -15.79 12.97
C GLU A 200 -9.77 -15.45 13.78
N VAL A 201 -10.91 -15.29 13.10
CA VAL A 201 -12.17 -14.86 13.73
C VAL A 201 -13.29 -15.90 13.65
N GLY A 202 -13.08 -16.98 12.90
CA GLY A 202 -14.03 -18.08 12.81
C GLY A 202 -13.73 -19.03 11.67
N ALA A 203 -14.63 -20.00 11.50
CA ALA A 203 -14.60 -20.96 10.40
C ALA A 203 -15.95 -20.96 9.68
N GLY A 204 -15.94 -21.38 8.42
CA GLY A 204 -17.13 -21.46 7.59
C GLY A 204 -16.92 -22.38 6.40
N VAL A 205 -17.81 -22.27 5.43
CA VAL A 205 -17.71 -22.98 4.15
C VAL A 205 -17.76 -21.98 3.01
N LYS A 206 -17.03 -22.28 1.93
CA LYS A 206 -17.06 -21.49 0.70
C LYS A 206 -17.02 -22.42 -0.49
N THR A 207 -17.80 -22.11 -1.53
CA THR A 207 -17.76 -22.85 -2.79
C THR A 207 -16.52 -22.47 -3.58
N PHE A 208 -15.80 -23.46 -4.10
CA PHE A 208 -14.62 -23.24 -4.94
C PHE A 208 -14.95 -23.65 -6.37
N ARG A 209 -14.75 -22.78 -7.35
CA ARG A 209 -15.08 -23.10 -8.75
C ARG A 209 -14.18 -24.19 -9.34
N SER A 210 -12.96 -24.33 -8.82
CA SER A 210 -12.01 -25.39 -9.19
C SER A 210 -12.28 -26.73 -8.49
N ARG A 211 -13.00 -26.75 -7.36
CA ARG A 211 -13.31 -27.95 -6.58
C ARG A 211 -14.83 -28.08 -6.48
N ALA A 212 -15.43 -29.08 -7.13
CA ALA A 212 -16.89 -29.25 -7.17
C ALA A 212 -17.50 -29.51 -5.78
N GLY A 213 -17.72 -28.47 -4.97
CA GLY A 213 -18.29 -28.55 -3.64
C GLY A 213 -17.98 -27.37 -2.72
N GLU A 214 -18.49 -27.47 -1.49
CA GLU A 214 -18.18 -26.57 -0.38
C GLU A 214 -16.88 -27.00 0.29
N VAL A 215 -15.96 -26.04 0.46
CA VAL A 215 -14.66 -26.25 1.10
C VAL A 215 -14.69 -25.56 2.48
N PRO A 216 -14.28 -26.24 3.55
CA PRO A 216 -14.08 -25.63 4.85
C PRO A 216 -13.01 -24.53 4.79
N VAL A 217 -13.35 -23.33 5.25
CA VAL A 217 -12.45 -22.17 5.27
C VAL A 217 -12.31 -21.60 6.67
N LEU A 218 -11.18 -20.96 6.93
CA LEU A 218 -11.00 -20.07 8.07
C LEU A 218 -11.22 -18.63 7.62
N HIS A 219 -11.91 -17.87 8.48
CA HIS A 219 -12.12 -16.44 8.32
C HIS A 219 -11.10 -15.68 9.15
N PHE A 220 -10.52 -14.66 8.53
CA PHE A 220 -9.52 -13.80 9.13
C PHE A 220 -9.95 -12.34 9.03
N GLU A 221 -9.59 -11.55 10.04
CA GLU A 221 -9.73 -10.10 10.01
C GLU A 221 -8.43 -9.40 10.40
N ALA A 222 -8.24 -8.17 9.93
CA ALA A 222 -7.26 -7.25 10.48
C ALA A 222 -7.85 -5.84 10.58
N LEU A 223 -7.63 -5.20 11.72
CA LEU A 223 -7.88 -3.78 11.97
C LEU A 223 -6.61 -2.97 11.74
N ARG A 224 -6.71 -1.64 11.85
CA ARG A 224 -5.54 -0.75 11.71
C ARG A 224 -4.45 -1.11 12.71
N ASP A 225 -4.80 -1.27 13.98
CA ASP A 225 -3.83 -1.58 15.04
C ASP A 225 -3.18 -2.96 14.86
N ASP A 226 -3.89 -3.92 14.25
CA ASP A 226 -3.33 -5.24 13.95
C ASP A 226 -2.21 -5.18 12.89
N LEU A 227 -2.24 -4.18 11.99
CA LEU A 227 -1.31 -4.05 10.86
C LEU A 227 -0.18 -3.04 11.11
N PHE A 228 -0.37 -2.11 12.04
CA PHE A 228 0.58 -1.05 12.39
C PHE A 228 1.07 -1.11 13.84
N GLY A 229 0.46 -1.95 14.69
CA GLY A 229 0.87 -2.18 16.07
C GLY A 229 2.09 -3.08 16.19
N ALA A 230 2.81 -2.97 17.30
CA ALA A 230 3.99 -3.78 17.60
C ALA A 230 3.65 -5.29 17.62
N PRO A 231 4.57 -6.18 17.21
CA PRO A 231 4.34 -7.61 17.14
C PRO A 231 4.42 -8.25 18.53
N ASP A 232 3.51 -7.92 19.44
CA ASP A 232 3.16 -8.77 20.58
C ASP A 232 1.81 -8.37 21.21
N ALA A 233 0.71 -8.92 20.69
CA ALA A 233 -0.59 -8.86 21.32
C ALA A 233 -1.42 -10.10 20.93
N GLY A 234 -0.97 -11.26 21.42
CA GLY A 234 -1.69 -12.51 21.25
C GLY A 234 -2.96 -12.58 22.12
N LEU A 235 -4.12 -12.69 21.45
CA LEU A 235 -5.36 -13.39 21.87
C LEU A 235 -6.24 -12.76 22.99
N PRO A 236 -7.54 -13.12 23.05
CA PRO A 236 -8.65 -12.17 22.99
C PRO A 236 -9.22 -11.76 24.35
N ARG A 237 -9.68 -10.50 24.46
CA ARG A 237 -10.48 -10.02 25.59
C ARG A 237 -11.88 -10.64 25.54
N GLY A 238 -12.10 -11.67 26.35
CA GLY A 238 -13.42 -12.14 26.73
C GLY A 238 -14.10 -11.12 27.66
N ARG A 239 -15.40 -10.91 27.39
CA ARG A 239 -16.46 -10.28 28.20
C ARG A 239 -16.03 -9.46 29.43
N GLU A 240 -16.33 -8.18 29.33
CA GLU A 240 -16.52 -7.20 30.42
C GLU A 240 -17.12 -7.85 31.68
N GLN A 241 -16.27 -8.13 32.66
CA GLN A 241 -16.65 -8.30 34.05
C GLN A 241 -15.75 -7.38 34.88
N ALA A 242 -16.40 -6.54 35.68
CA ALA A 242 -15.75 -5.58 36.57
C ALA A 242 -14.75 -6.30 37.50
N ILE A 243 -13.48 -5.88 37.45
CA ILE A 243 -12.43 -6.38 38.35
C ILE A 243 -12.37 -5.44 39.57
N PRO A 244 -12.48 -5.97 40.82
CA PRO A 244 -12.29 -5.19 42.04
C PRO A 244 -10.80 -4.84 42.23
N PRO A 245 -10.43 -3.81 43.01
CA PRO A 245 -9.03 -3.43 43.16
C PRO A 245 -8.30 -4.51 43.95
N GLN A 246 -7.18 -5.01 43.41
CA GLN A 246 -6.33 -5.99 44.10
C GLN A 246 -4.84 -5.72 43.83
N PRO A 247 -3.97 -6.14 44.77
CA PRO A 247 -2.89 -5.31 45.32
C PRO A 247 -1.53 -5.52 44.66
N ASP A 248 -0.60 -4.64 44.99
CA ASP A 248 0.80 -4.55 44.56
C ASP A 248 1.44 -5.89 44.18
N ILE A 249 1.65 -6.09 42.86
CA ILE A 249 2.54 -7.11 42.32
C ILE A 249 3.71 -6.39 41.64
N MET A 250 4.92 -6.65 42.15
CA MET A 250 6.19 -6.15 41.62
C MET A 250 6.36 -6.49 40.12
N PRO A 251 6.80 -5.54 39.28
CA PRO A 251 6.95 -5.77 37.84
C PRO A 251 8.21 -6.58 37.54
N GLY A 252 8.02 -7.80 37.03
CA GLY A 252 9.06 -8.56 36.35
C GLY A 252 9.18 -8.11 34.89
N THR A 253 10.18 -7.27 34.62
CA THR A 253 10.77 -6.90 33.31
C THR A 253 9.81 -6.33 32.25
N VAL A 254 9.43 -5.06 32.46
CA VAL A 254 9.22 -4.13 31.35
C VAL A 254 10.55 -3.98 30.61
N SER A 255 10.53 -4.05 29.29
CA SER A 255 11.67 -3.72 28.42
C SER A 255 12.36 -2.45 28.92
N ALA A 256 13.70 -2.42 28.89
CA ALA A 256 14.50 -1.33 29.45
C ALA A 256 13.93 0.05 29.08
N ASN A 257 13.77 0.92 30.08
CA ASN A 257 13.25 2.28 29.93
C ASN A 257 14.30 3.13 29.16
N LEU A 258 14.47 2.87 27.86
CA LEU A 258 15.44 3.54 27.02
C LEU A 258 15.05 5.02 26.93
N PRO A 259 15.98 5.96 27.16
CA PRO A 259 15.67 7.38 27.01
C PRO A 259 15.22 7.67 25.57
N VAL A 260 14.14 8.43 25.43
CA VAL A 260 13.67 8.87 24.11
C VAL A 260 14.54 10.04 23.66
N LEU A 261 15.21 9.88 22.52
CA LEU A 261 15.90 10.97 21.84
C LEU A 261 14.96 11.56 20.79
N LEU A 262 14.59 12.83 20.98
CA LEU A 262 13.77 13.57 20.03
C LEU A 262 14.68 14.29 19.02
N VAL A 263 14.53 13.93 17.74
CA VAL A 263 15.20 14.56 16.60
C VAL A 263 14.12 15.10 15.67
N VAL A 264 14.38 16.17 14.94
CA VAL A 264 13.48 16.69 13.92
C VAL A 264 14.17 16.71 12.57
N ALA A 265 13.41 16.48 11.51
CA ALA A 265 13.93 16.44 10.15
C ALA A 265 13.02 17.21 9.19
N ALA A 266 13.61 17.76 8.13
CA ALA A 266 12.91 18.44 7.05
C ALA A 266 13.08 17.72 5.71
N ALA A 267 11.96 17.37 5.09
CA ALA A 267 11.90 17.15 3.65
C ALA A 267 11.74 18.52 2.96
N LEU A 268 12.86 19.19 2.66
CA LEU A 268 12.88 20.40 1.83
C LEU A 268 12.61 20.01 0.37
N VAL A 269 11.52 20.51 -0.21
CA VAL A 269 11.09 20.15 -1.58
C VAL A 269 11.19 21.37 -2.49
N ASN A 270 12.01 21.29 -3.54
CA ASN A 270 12.16 22.37 -4.52
C ASN A 270 11.00 22.42 -5.53
N ALA A 271 11.04 23.38 -6.46
CA ALA A 271 9.99 23.55 -7.47
C ALA A 271 9.92 22.39 -8.49
N GLN A 272 10.97 21.58 -8.59
CA GLN A 272 11.07 20.39 -9.43
C GLN A 272 10.55 19.13 -8.72
N GLY A 273 10.09 19.24 -7.47
CA GLY A 273 9.63 18.10 -6.67
C GLY A 273 10.75 17.25 -6.09
N GLU A 274 12.00 17.73 -6.13
CA GLU A 274 13.14 17.04 -5.54
C GLU A 274 13.29 17.38 -4.06
N ILE A 275 13.72 16.39 -3.28
CA ILE A 275 13.98 16.51 -1.85
C ILE A 275 15.47 16.72 -1.61
N LEU A 276 15.82 17.66 -0.74
CA LEU A 276 17.21 17.88 -0.34
C LEU A 276 17.66 16.82 0.67
N LEU A 277 18.78 16.15 0.37
CA LEU A 277 19.51 15.29 1.28
C LEU A 277 20.88 15.88 1.62
N ALA A 278 21.34 15.62 2.83
CA ALA A 278 22.67 15.94 3.32
C ALA A 278 23.46 14.66 3.63
N ARG A 279 24.72 14.57 3.18
CA ARG A 279 25.62 13.45 3.51
C ARG A 279 26.49 13.80 4.70
N ARG A 280 26.42 13.00 5.76
CA ARG A 280 27.24 13.20 6.96
C ARG A 280 28.74 13.21 6.63
N PRO A 281 29.51 14.19 7.12
CA PRO A 281 30.96 14.23 6.93
C PRO A 281 31.66 13.05 7.62
N GLU A 282 32.89 12.76 7.19
CA GLU A 282 33.72 11.72 7.80
C GLU A 282 34.06 12.08 9.26
N GLY A 283 33.98 11.11 10.17
CA GLY A 283 34.29 11.31 11.60
C GLY A 283 33.09 11.58 12.53
N ARG A 284 31.86 11.75 12.01
CA ARG A 284 30.64 11.72 12.83
C ARG A 284 30.05 10.30 12.92
N SER A 285 29.15 10.06 13.87
CA SER A 285 28.42 8.78 13.95
C SER A 285 27.65 8.53 12.65
N MET A 286 27.75 7.33 12.10
CA MET A 286 27.12 6.95 10.82
C MET A 286 27.58 7.81 9.62
N ALA A 287 28.86 8.20 9.60
CA ALA A 287 29.48 8.95 8.51
C ALA A 287 29.22 8.35 7.12
N GLY A 288 29.06 9.20 6.11
CA GLY A 288 28.88 8.81 4.72
C GLY A 288 27.45 8.44 4.30
N LEU A 289 26.51 8.28 5.26
CA LEU A 289 25.09 8.12 4.96
C LEU A 289 24.43 9.46 4.62
N TRP A 290 23.39 9.39 3.80
CA TRP A 290 22.54 10.51 3.40
C TRP A 290 21.29 10.57 4.28
N GLU A 291 20.95 11.75 4.75
CA GLU A 291 19.82 11.98 5.64
C GLU A 291 19.08 13.29 5.31
N PHE A 292 17.91 13.45 5.90
CA PHE A 292 17.18 14.71 5.86
C PHE A 292 17.87 15.74 6.76
N PRO A 293 17.99 17.01 6.33
CA PRO A 293 18.47 18.09 7.19
C PRO A 293 17.65 18.22 8.46
N GLY A 294 18.31 18.50 9.59
CA GLY A 294 17.66 18.59 10.89
C GLY A 294 18.55 18.10 12.02
N GLY A 295 18.01 18.10 13.23
CA GLY A 295 18.82 17.88 14.42
C GLY A 295 18.01 17.63 15.68
N LYS A 296 18.70 17.61 16.82
CA LYS A 296 18.10 17.29 18.11
C LYS A 296 17.26 18.46 18.60
N VAL A 297 16.14 18.15 19.23
CA VAL A 297 15.35 19.17 19.93
C VAL A 297 16.03 19.49 21.25
N GLU A 298 16.37 20.76 21.46
CA GLU A 298 16.98 21.22 22.71
C GLU A 298 15.92 21.51 23.80
N PRO A 299 16.29 21.48 25.09
CA PRO A 299 15.38 21.80 26.18
C PRO A 299 14.78 23.20 26.03
N GLY A 300 13.45 23.29 26.00
CA GLY A 300 12.72 24.56 25.89
C GLY A 300 12.32 24.95 24.47
N GLU A 301 12.74 24.19 23.45
CA GLU A 301 12.31 24.38 22.06
C GLU A 301 11.11 23.48 21.69
N THR A 302 10.22 23.96 20.82
CA THR A 302 9.29 23.08 20.10
C THR A 302 10.01 22.38 18.94
N PRO A 303 9.49 21.25 18.43
CA PRO A 303 10.04 20.59 17.24
C PRO A 303 10.22 21.54 16.03
N GLU A 304 9.27 22.44 15.80
CA GLU A 304 9.34 23.43 14.73
C GLU A 304 10.46 24.45 14.96
N GLN A 305 10.63 24.91 16.21
CA GLN A 305 11.70 25.85 16.57
C GLN A 305 13.09 25.23 16.36
N ALA A 306 13.27 24.00 16.84
CA ALA A 306 14.50 23.24 16.63
C ALA A 306 14.77 23.07 15.13
N LEU A 307 13.76 22.69 14.34
CA LEU A 307 13.96 22.47 12.90
C LEU A 307 14.31 23.77 12.16
N ILE A 308 13.70 24.90 12.52
CA ILE A 308 14.05 26.22 11.94
C ILE A 308 15.49 26.61 12.27
N ARG A 309 15.93 26.38 13.52
CA ARG A 309 17.32 26.63 13.93
C ARG A 309 18.30 25.77 13.13
N GLU A 310 18.07 24.47 13.08
CA GLU A 310 18.93 23.51 12.36
C GLU A 310 19.03 23.84 10.86
N LEU A 311 17.90 24.14 10.19
CA LEU A 311 17.91 24.54 8.78
C LEU A 311 18.73 25.82 8.53
N ARG A 312 18.73 26.75 9.48
CA ARG A 312 19.50 27.99 9.40
C ARG A 312 21.00 27.73 9.62
N GLU A 313 21.33 26.89 10.59
CA GLU A 313 22.71 26.55 10.97
C GLU A 313 23.37 25.69 9.89
N GLU A 314 22.74 24.59 9.49
CA GLU A 314 23.30 23.61 8.57
C GLU A 314 23.28 24.08 7.11
N LEU A 315 22.22 24.80 6.71
CA LEU A 315 21.96 25.10 5.30
C LEU A 315 21.91 26.59 4.96
N GLY A 316 21.78 27.46 5.96
CA GLY A 316 21.52 28.88 5.74
C GLY A 316 20.13 29.17 5.19
N VAL A 317 19.17 28.28 5.46
CA VAL A 317 17.78 28.38 5.01
C VAL A 317 16.93 29.00 6.12
N ASP A 318 16.14 30.01 5.78
CA ASP A 318 15.20 30.64 6.71
C ASP A 318 13.77 30.19 6.39
N ALA A 319 13.20 29.38 7.27
CA ALA A 319 11.84 28.88 7.20
C ALA A 319 11.02 29.38 8.40
N SER A 320 9.74 29.63 8.19
CA SER A 320 8.80 29.94 9.28
C SER A 320 8.04 28.69 9.70
N ALA A 321 7.54 28.66 10.94
CA ALA A 321 6.77 27.51 11.45
C ALA A 321 5.55 27.18 10.57
N GLY A 322 4.88 28.19 9.99
CA GLY A 322 3.75 27.98 9.07
C GLY A 322 4.14 27.37 7.71
N CYS A 323 5.43 27.27 7.40
CA CYS A 323 5.93 26.58 6.20
C CYS A 323 6.26 25.10 6.46
N LEU A 324 6.27 24.67 7.73
CA LEU A 324 6.55 23.31 8.13
C LEU A 324 5.23 22.54 8.27
N ALA A 325 4.95 21.68 7.30
CA ALA A 325 3.78 20.80 7.35
C ALA A 325 4.20 19.44 7.95
N PRO A 326 3.60 18.99 9.08
CA PRO A 326 3.86 17.65 9.59
C PRO A 326 3.54 16.60 8.53
N LEU A 327 4.47 15.69 8.27
CA LEU A 327 4.33 14.69 7.20
C LEU A 327 4.27 13.27 7.74
N ALA A 328 5.27 12.88 8.52
CA ALA A 328 5.42 11.53 9.08
C ALA A 328 6.33 11.58 10.30
N PHE A 329 6.62 10.43 10.90
CA PHE A 329 7.69 10.31 11.89
C PHE A 329 8.36 8.94 11.80
N ALA A 330 9.65 8.89 12.14
CA ALA A 330 10.35 7.64 12.36
C ALA A 330 10.36 7.30 13.86
N SER A 331 10.21 6.01 14.15
CA SER A 331 10.35 5.46 15.49
C SER A 331 11.28 4.26 15.41
N HIS A 332 12.46 4.34 16.02
CA HIS A 332 13.50 3.33 15.87
C HIS A 332 14.25 3.10 17.18
N ALA A 333 14.32 1.85 17.62
CA ALA A 333 15.07 1.47 18.82
C ALA A 333 16.54 1.22 18.47
N TYR A 334 17.45 1.96 19.11
CA TYR A 334 18.88 1.68 19.13
C TYR A 334 19.27 1.01 20.46
N GLU A 335 20.49 0.48 20.55
CA GLU A 335 20.95 -0.25 21.76
C GLU A 335 20.85 0.57 23.06
N LYS A 336 21.00 1.91 22.98
CA LYS A 336 21.11 2.81 24.15
C LYS A 336 19.97 3.81 24.30
N PHE A 337 19.16 4.02 23.26
CA PHE A 337 18.09 5.03 23.26
C PHE A 337 17.02 4.68 22.22
N HIS A 338 15.82 5.23 22.40
CA HIS A 338 14.76 5.14 21.40
C HIS A 338 14.69 6.44 20.61
N LEU A 339 14.92 6.39 19.30
CA LEU A 339 14.79 7.55 18.42
C LEU A 339 13.31 7.79 18.09
N LEU A 340 12.84 9.01 18.33
CA LEU A 340 11.59 9.52 17.78
C LEU A 340 11.92 10.73 16.91
N MET A 341 11.57 10.67 15.62
CA MET A 341 11.93 11.71 14.67
C MET A 341 10.75 12.17 13.81
N PRO A 342 10.03 13.24 14.19
CA PRO A 342 9.07 13.89 13.32
C PRO A 342 9.74 14.45 12.05
N LEU A 343 9.11 14.17 10.91
CA LEU A 343 9.49 14.67 9.59
C LEU A 343 8.47 15.71 9.12
N TYR A 344 8.95 16.89 8.77
CA TYR A 344 8.14 17.98 8.23
C TYR A 344 8.45 18.17 6.74
N ALA A 345 7.42 18.35 5.92
CA ALA A 345 7.57 18.84 4.56
C ALA A 345 7.68 20.37 4.58
N CYS A 346 8.68 20.91 3.87
CA CYS A 346 8.85 22.36 3.70
C CYS A 346 9.05 22.68 2.22
N ARG A 347 8.13 23.47 1.66
CA ARG A 347 8.14 23.91 0.24
C ARG A 347 8.42 25.40 0.08
N ARG A 348 8.52 26.14 1.20
CA ARG A 348 8.63 27.59 1.23
C ARG A 348 9.67 27.98 2.27
N TRP A 349 10.73 28.63 1.80
CA TRP A 349 11.80 29.17 2.63
C TRP A 349 12.48 30.32 1.90
N GLN A 350 13.36 31.04 2.61
CA GLN A 350 14.23 32.06 2.05
C GLN A 350 15.68 31.60 2.10
N GLY A 351 16.48 32.07 1.14
CA GLY A 351 17.88 31.65 0.97
C GLY A 351 18.04 30.43 0.05
N VAL A 352 19.29 30.17 -0.33
CA VAL A 352 19.67 29.01 -1.16
C VAL A 352 20.37 28.02 -0.23
N PRO A 353 19.91 26.75 -0.14
CA PRO A 353 20.58 25.75 0.69
C PRO A 353 22.05 25.59 0.29
N ARG A 354 22.96 25.70 1.25
CA ARG A 354 24.40 25.53 1.07
C ARG A 354 24.97 24.71 2.22
N PRO A 355 25.94 23.83 1.98
CA PRO A 355 26.54 23.06 3.07
C PRO A 355 27.36 23.99 3.98
N ARG A 356 26.97 24.11 5.25
CA ARG A 356 27.68 24.93 6.25
C ARG A 356 28.50 24.12 7.26
N GLU A 357 28.31 22.81 7.31
CA GLU A 357 29.02 21.85 8.19
C GLU A 357 29.81 20.80 7.39
N GLU A 358 30.36 21.18 6.23
CA GLU A 358 31.16 20.28 5.36
C GLU A 358 30.39 19.05 4.85
N GLN A 359 29.05 19.07 4.91
CA GLN A 359 28.21 18.03 4.32
C GLN A 359 28.16 18.14 2.78
N ALA A 360 27.97 17.01 2.10
CA ALA A 360 27.59 17.06 0.69
C ALA A 360 26.07 17.20 0.58
N LEU A 361 25.58 18.00 -0.37
CA LEU A 361 24.14 18.15 -0.62
C LEU A 361 23.75 17.49 -1.94
N ALA A 362 22.55 16.90 -1.99
CA ALA A 362 21.96 16.37 -3.21
C ALA A 362 20.46 16.68 -3.25
N TRP A 363 19.99 17.16 -4.41
CA TRP A 363 18.56 17.19 -4.71
C TRP A 363 18.18 15.87 -5.37
N VAL A 364 17.18 15.19 -4.80
CA VAL A 364 16.83 13.83 -5.18
C VAL A 364 15.33 13.71 -5.37
N LEU A 365 14.88 13.18 -6.50
CA LEU A 365 13.47 12.86 -6.70
C LEU A 365 13.02 11.79 -5.67
N PRO A 366 11.79 11.84 -5.13
CA PRO A 366 11.29 10.86 -4.16
C PRO A 366 11.48 9.40 -4.63
N ASP A 367 11.30 9.15 -5.92
CA ASP A 367 11.46 7.83 -6.53
C ASP A 367 12.91 7.33 -6.57
N GLN A 368 13.91 8.20 -6.38
CA GLN A 368 15.34 7.88 -6.42
C GLN A 368 16.00 7.82 -5.03
N LEU A 369 15.26 8.10 -3.96
CA LEU A 369 15.78 8.12 -2.58
C LEU A 369 16.45 6.79 -2.16
N ASP A 370 15.99 5.66 -2.68
CA ASP A 370 16.55 4.33 -2.41
C ASP A 370 17.97 4.12 -2.96
N ARG A 371 18.44 4.98 -3.87
CA ARG A 371 19.81 4.95 -4.40
C ARG A 371 20.83 5.59 -3.45
N TYR A 372 20.35 6.26 -2.40
CA TYR A 372 21.19 6.94 -1.42
C TYR A 372 21.20 6.11 -0.14
N PRO A 373 22.35 5.62 0.33
CA PRO A 373 22.43 4.89 1.59
C PRO A 373 21.99 5.81 2.74
N MET A 374 20.88 5.48 3.41
CA MET A 374 20.31 6.25 4.52
C MET A 374 20.41 5.50 5.85
N PRO A 375 20.33 6.20 7.00
CA PRO A 375 20.18 5.55 8.29
C PRO A 375 18.96 4.61 8.34
N PRO A 376 18.99 3.51 9.11
CA PRO A 376 17.87 2.57 9.21
C PRO A 376 16.55 3.20 9.68
N ALA A 377 16.61 4.32 10.42
CA ALA A 377 15.44 5.06 10.87
C ALA A 377 14.72 5.81 9.73
N ASP A 378 15.44 6.15 8.66
CA ASP A 378 14.94 6.98 7.56
C ASP A 378 14.33 6.13 6.44
N ILE A 379 14.80 4.90 6.26
CA ILE A 379 14.32 3.95 5.23
C ILE A 379 12.79 3.79 5.24
N PRO A 380 12.11 3.63 6.41
CA PRO A 380 10.65 3.53 6.46
C PRO A 380 9.89 4.79 6.00
N LEU A 381 10.55 5.95 5.93
CA LEU A 381 9.95 7.21 5.49
C LEU A 381 9.90 7.31 3.95
N ILE A 382 10.79 6.60 3.24
CA ILE A 382 10.90 6.66 1.78
C ILE A 382 9.56 6.33 1.07
N PRO A 383 8.82 5.26 1.41
CA PRO A 383 7.54 4.97 0.77
C PRO A 383 6.50 6.07 0.99
N ILE A 384 6.49 6.71 2.17
CA ILE A 384 5.55 7.79 2.49
C ILE A 384 5.87 9.02 1.64
N LEU A 385 7.15 9.37 1.53
CA LEU A 385 7.61 10.50 0.73
C LEU A 385 7.27 10.31 -0.75
N ARG A 386 7.43 9.10 -1.29
CA ARG A 386 7.04 8.77 -2.67
C ARG A 386 5.53 8.85 -2.93
N ASP A 387 4.72 8.58 -1.92
CA ASP A 387 3.26 8.58 -2.04
C ASP A 387 2.68 9.99 -1.87
N LEU A 388 3.34 10.88 -1.11
CA LEU A 388 2.79 12.19 -0.70
C LEU A 388 3.46 13.43 -1.34
N LEU A 389 4.67 13.30 -1.88
CA LEU A 389 5.42 14.37 -2.54
C LEU A 389 5.64 14.02 -4.01
#